data_AF-A0A947S6Y2-F1
#
_entry.id   AF-A0A947S6Y2-F1
#
_cell.length_a   1.000
_cell.length_b   1.000
_cell.length_c   1.000
_cell.angle_alpha   90.00
_cell.angle_beta   90.00
_cell.angle_gamma   90.00
#
_symmetry.space_group_name_H-M   'P 1'
#
loop_
_entity.id
_entity.type
_entity.pdbx_description
1 polymer ?
#
loop_
_entity_poly.entity_id
_entity_poly.type
_entity_poly.pdbx_seq_one_letter_code
_entity_poly.pdbx_strand_id
1 'polypeptide(L)' 'MNEKNLFGTSGIRGDAEKDFTNQFCFDIACSFSKFLDNHNQKGPIAIGKDPRSSTPRIAKAVTDGLFFSE' A
#
# COMPACT_ATOMS: atom_id res chain seq x y z
N MET A 1 10.53 21.40 7.92
CA MET A 1 10.41 20.15 7.14
C MET A 1 9.18 20.31 6.27
N ASN A 2 9.28 20.20 4.94
CA ASN A 2 8.07 20.15 4.12
C ASN A 2 7.39 18.82 4.42
N GLU A 3 6.35 18.83 5.23
CA GLU A 3 5.50 17.67 5.46
C GLU A 3 4.86 17.30 4.11
N LYS A 4 5.35 16.22 3.49
CA LYS A 4 4.68 15.63 2.34
C LYS A 4 3.37 15.01 2.86
N ASN A 5 2.28 15.74 2.73
CA ASN A 5 0.97 15.24 3.13
C ASN A 5 0.44 14.26 2.07
N LEU A 6 0.88 13.00 2.16
CA LEU A 6 0.48 11.95 1.22
C LEU A 6 -0.92 11.40 1.53
N PHE A 7 -1.39 11.50 2.78
CA PHE A 7 -2.70 10.99 3.18
C PHE A 7 -3.78 12.04 2.96
N GLY A 8 -4.78 11.70 2.14
CA GLY A 8 -5.97 12.53 1.92
C GLY A 8 -7.25 11.72 2.09
N THR A 9 -8.38 12.34 1.74
CA THR A 9 -9.71 11.71 1.84
C THR A 9 -9.89 10.49 0.95
N SER A 10 -9.06 10.34 -0.08
CA SER A 10 -9.08 9.24 -1.04
C SER A 10 -7.86 8.33 -0.92
N GLY A 11 -7.34 8.15 0.31
CA GLY A 11 -6.18 7.33 0.59
C GLY A 11 -4.86 8.08 0.38
N ILE A 12 -3.81 7.32 0.04
CA ILE A 12 -2.46 7.84 -0.16
C ILE A 12 -2.29 8.28 -1.61
N ARG A 13 -1.90 9.54 -1.85
CA ARG A 13 -1.72 10.12 -3.17
C ARG A 13 -0.35 10.77 -3.30
N GLY A 14 0.30 10.54 -4.44
CA GLY A 14 1.65 11.04 -4.70
C GLY A 14 2.12 10.65 -6.10
N ASP A 15 3.32 11.10 -6.45
CA ASP A 15 4.00 10.72 -7.67
C ASP A 15 4.40 9.23 -7.60
N ALA A 16 4.07 8.48 -8.65
CA ALA A 16 4.27 7.03 -8.65
C ALA A 16 5.76 6.64 -8.57
N GLU A 17 6.67 7.42 -9.14
CA GLU A 17 8.10 7.08 -9.18
C GLU A 17 8.86 7.66 -7.99
N LYS A 18 8.40 8.80 -7.45
CA LYS A 18 9.09 9.49 -6.34
C LYS A 18 8.53 9.14 -4.97
N ASP A 19 7.21 9.06 -4.84
CA ASP A 19 6.55 8.89 -3.54
C ASP A 19 6.15 7.43 -3.32
N PHE A 20 5.70 6.73 -4.38
CA PHE A 20 5.30 5.32 -4.30
C PHE A 20 6.44 4.36 -4.62
N THR A 21 7.55 4.53 -3.91
CA THR A 21 8.67 3.58 -3.98
C THR A 21 8.22 2.17 -3.62
N ASN A 22 8.95 1.14 -4.07
CA ASN A 22 8.62 -0.25 -3.74
C ASN A 22 8.58 -0.46 -2.22
N GLN A 23 9.56 0.10 -1.50
CA GLN A 23 9.64 -0.02 -0.05
C GLN A 23 8.43 0.63 0.64
N PHE A 24 8.06 1.84 0.23
CA PHE A 24 6.88 2.51 0.77
C PHE A 24 5.59 1.68 0.56
N CYS A 25 5.39 1.14 -0.64
CA CYS A 25 4.22 0.32 -0.95
C CYS A 25 4.19 -0.99 -0.14
N PHE A 26 5.34 -1.63 0.02
CA PHE A 26 5.52 -2.83 0.84
C PHE A 26 5.23 -2.54 2.32
N ASP A 27 5.77 -1.46 2.87
CA ASP A 27 5.62 -1.10 4.28
C ASP A 27 4.16 -0.73 4.60
N ILE A 28 3.49 0.04 3.73
CA ILE A 28 2.06 0.34 3.88
C ILE A 28 1.22 -0.93 3.89
N ALA A 29 1.53 -1.91 3.03
CA ALA A 29 0.84 -3.18 3.01
C ALA A 29 1.06 -3.98 4.31
N CYS A 30 2.29 -4.04 4.81
CA CYS A 30 2.60 -4.66 6.11
C CYS A 30 1.83 -3.97 7.25
N SER A 31 1.81 -2.64 7.27
CA SER A 31 1.06 -1.86 8.25
C SER A 31 -0.44 -2.12 8.18
N PHE A 32 -1.01 -2.24 6.98
CA PHE A 32 -2.41 -2.54 6.79
C PHE A 32 -2.76 -3.97 7.26
N SER A 33 -1.92 -4.96 6.97
CA SER A 33 -2.10 -6.33 7.48
C SER A 33 -2.12 -6.37 9.02
N LYS A 34 -1.15 -5.71 9.68
CA LYS A 34 -1.13 -5.56 11.15
C LYS A 34 -2.35 -4.82 11.69
N PHE A 35 -2.83 -3.80 10.97
CA PHE A 35 -4.04 -3.09 11.34
C PHE A 35 -5.25 -4.03 11.35
N LEU A 36 -5.43 -4.86 10.33
CA LEU A 36 -6.53 -5.83 10.28
C LEU A 36 -6.44 -6.87 11.40
N ASP A 37 -5.24 -7.38 11.67
CA ASP A 37 -4.98 -8.32 12.77
C ASP A 37 -5.38 -7.74 14.12
N ASN A 38 -4.93 -6.52 14.42
CA ASN A 38 -5.25 -5.80 15.65
C ASN A 38 -6.75 -5.51 15.84
N HIS A 39 -7.54 -5.58 14.77
CA HIS A 39 -8.99 -5.38 14.79
C HIS A 39 -9.78 -6.68 14.67
N ASN A 40 -9.13 -7.85 14.72
CA ASN A 40 -9.74 -9.16 14.49
C ASN A 40 -10.47 -9.26 13.13
N GLN A 41 -9.92 -8.60 12.11
CA GLN A 41 -10.46 -8.56 10.75
C GLN A 41 -9.55 -9.28 9.73
N LYS A 42 -8.73 -10.24 10.18
CA LYS A 42 -7.95 -11.10 9.27
C LYS A 42 -8.89 -11.90 8.36
N GLY A 43 -8.51 -12.01 7.09
CA GLY A 43 -9.25 -12.72 6.07
C GLY A 43 -8.78 -12.37 4.66
N PRO A 44 -9.44 -12.89 3.62
CA PRO A 44 -9.07 -12.60 2.23
C PRO A 44 -9.12 -11.10 1.93
N ILE A 45 -8.06 -10.57 1.30
CA ILE A 45 -7.95 -9.17 0.90
C ILE A 45 -8.14 -9.03 -0.61
N ALA A 46 -9.16 -8.28 -1.03
CA ALA A 46 -9.40 -7.96 -2.43
C ALA A 46 -8.54 -6.76 -2.87
N ILE A 47 -7.81 -6.89 -3.99
CA ILE A 47 -6.95 -5.84 -4.54
C ILE A 47 -7.48 -5.38 -5.90
N GLY A 48 -8.01 -4.16 -5.94
CA GLY A 48 -8.41 -3.47 -7.17
C GLY A 48 -7.27 -2.67 -7.79
N LYS A 49 -7.23 -2.59 -9.13
CA LYS A 49 -6.14 -1.97 -9.90
C LYS A 49 -6.71 -1.21 -11.10
N ASP A 50 -6.06 -0.12 -11.48
CA ASP A 50 -6.36 0.63 -12.70
C ASP A 50 -5.24 0.46 -13.75
N PRO A 51 -5.44 0.85 -15.02
CA PRO A 51 -4.54 0.46 -16.13
C PRO A 51 -3.24 1.28 -16.23
N ARG A 52 -2.85 2.05 -15.20
CA ARG A 52 -1.61 2.84 -15.22
C ARG A 52 -0.37 1.96 -15.36
N SER A 53 0.65 2.49 -16.02
CA SER A 53 1.93 1.79 -16.22
C SER A 53 2.66 1.44 -14.91
N SER A 54 2.48 2.24 -13.86
CA SER A 54 3.05 1.98 -12.53
C SER A 54 2.31 0.90 -11.74
N THR A 55 1.06 0.57 -12.13
CA THR A 55 0.20 -0.38 -11.41
C THR A 55 0.85 -1.74 -11.21
N PRO A 56 1.46 -2.41 -12.21
CA PRO A 56 2.05 -3.73 -12.00
C PRO A 56 3.14 -3.74 -10.91
N ARG A 57 4.00 -2.72 -10.90
CA ARG A 57 5.07 -2.56 -9.90
C ARG A 57 4.50 -2.34 -8.51
N ILE A 58 3.61 -1.37 -8.37
CA ILE A 58 2.99 -1.01 -7.07
C ILE A 58 2.20 -2.19 -6.53
N ALA A 59 1.38 -2.82 -7.37
CA ALA A 59 0.59 -3.97 -6.98
C ALA A 59 1.46 -5.14 -6.51
N LYS A 60 2.59 -5.40 -7.18
CA LYS A 60 3.51 -6.45 -6.74
C LYS A 60 4.05 -6.13 -5.34
N ALA A 61 4.56 -4.92 -5.12
CA ALA A 61 5.12 -4.53 -3.82
C ALA A 61 4.07 -4.57 -2.69
N VAL A 62 2.84 -4.11 -2.96
CA VAL A 62 1.71 -4.22 -2.01
C VAL A 62 1.40 -5.68 -1.71
N THR A 63 1.28 -6.52 -2.73
CA THR A 63 0.98 -7.95 -2.54
C THR A 63 2.09 -8.66 -1.74
N ASP A 64 3.37 -8.38 -2.05
CA ASP A 64 4.50 -8.93 -1.31
C ASP A 64 4.43 -8.55 0.20
N GLY A 65 4.07 -7.29 0.51
CA GLY A 65 3.95 -6.82 1.89
C GLY A 65 2.75 -7.39 2.65
N LEU A 66 1.63 -7.61 1.96
CA LEU A 66 0.46 -8.29 2.55
C LEU A 66 0.81 -9.71 2.97
N PHE A 67 1.46 -10.50 2.10
CA PHE A 67 1.85 -11.88 2.38
C PHE A 67 3.00 -12.02 3.37
N PHE A 68 3.90 -11.02 3.46
CA PHE A 68 5.00 -11.06 4.43
C PHE A 68 4.51 -11.05 5.89
N SER A 69 3.36 -10.40 6.13
CA SER A 69 2.82 -10.20 7.48
C SER A 69 1.73 -11.21 7.86
N GLU A 70 1.44 -12.20 7.02
CA GLU A 70 0.52 -13.31 7.33
C GLU A 70 1.12 -14.31 8.33
#